data_AF-A0A2E8D3J1-F1
#
_entry.id   AF-A0A2E8D3J1-F1
#
_cell.length_a   1.000
_cell.length_b   1.000
_cell.length_c   1.000
_cell.angle_alpha   90.00
_cell.angle_beta   90.00
_cell.angle_gamma   90.00
#
_symmetry.space_group_name_H-M   'P 1'
#
loop_
_entity.id
_entity.type
_entity.pdbx_description
1 polymer ?
#
loop_
_entity_poly.entity_id
_entity_poly.type
_entity_poly.pdbx_seq_one_letter_code
_entity_poly.pdbx_strand_id
1 'polypeptide(L)'
;MDLALIGSNDDSLRLAKAIAATGEHTIRRVLDADHHRNELFDIAPGATWDDDWETLLVEGEVDAVVAASHSDVPRLEDQLRKLTQAGVPLIVTHPLHDSLFAYELEMIREDVGGTIIPYFAGIMHPAWSYCAEFLQVDKASAIGPPEQVLFERHLEDRDRGAVLATLSHDLTTLRHLIGDITSINAVGGATDETAYANLCVNLVGNSGSTARWSVSGADGECVGNVTLIGADGKSILTMTNGDSSAQWNQQTNSDERKENKFDLQDEFACLIDQLECSVASRGTESDWEGICHDLEVVEQTERSLKRKRTIELRRDSQTEEGTFKGLMSAGSCLMLLLVLFGFFVFAVVEGFRMPVIDYDALREQSQPAPRANLFLRLWPVYPLAAFLLMQLLLFVAKQPKKQNGGQPR
;
A
#
# COMPACT_ATOMS: atom_id res chain seq x y z
N MET A 1 17.75 -6.32 21.96
CA MET A 1 16.27 -6.42 22.05
C MET A 1 15.85 -7.87 22.24
N ASP A 2 14.73 -8.07 22.91
CA ASP A 2 14.06 -9.34 23.08
C ASP A 2 12.95 -9.49 22.04
N LEU A 3 13.05 -10.49 21.17
CA LEU A 3 12.16 -10.68 20.02
C LEU A 3 11.32 -11.95 20.21
N ALA A 4 10.10 -11.94 19.69
CA ALA A 4 9.32 -13.15 19.45
C ALA A 4 9.20 -13.44 17.95
N LEU A 5 8.96 -14.70 17.59
CA LEU A 5 8.74 -15.14 16.22
C LEU A 5 7.42 -15.91 16.14
N ILE A 6 6.53 -15.51 15.23
CA ILE A 6 5.25 -16.17 14.93
C ILE A 6 5.27 -16.64 13.47
N GLY A 7 4.96 -17.92 13.25
CA GLY A 7 5.05 -18.52 11.93
C GLY A 7 6.49 -18.72 11.47
N SER A 8 6.70 -19.42 10.36
CA SER A 8 8.06 -19.62 9.84
C SER A 8 8.08 -19.85 8.34
N ASN A 9 8.84 -19.02 7.63
CA ASN A 9 9.24 -19.15 6.23
C ASN A 9 10.74 -18.88 6.07
N ASP A 10 11.26 -19.01 4.85
CA ASP A 10 12.70 -18.85 4.56
C ASP A 10 13.23 -17.47 4.95
N ASP A 11 12.45 -16.40 4.77
CA ASP A 11 12.85 -15.04 5.13
C ASP A 11 12.95 -14.87 6.66
N SER A 12 11.95 -15.33 7.41
CA SER A 12 11.99 -15.31 8.88
C SER A 12 13.11 -16.18 9.44
N LEU A 13 13.44 -17.31 8.79
CA LEU A 13 14.56 -18.15 9.18
C LEU A 13 15.90 -17.45 8.93
N ARG A 14 16.05 -16.76 7.79
CA ARG A 14 17.23 -15.92 7.51
C ARG A 14 17.37 -14.81 8.55
N LEU A 15 16.27 -14.16 8.91
CA LEU A 15 16.24 -13.13 9.93
C LEU A 15 16.64 -13.71 11.31
N ALA A 16 16.11 -14.87 11.68
CA ALA A 16 16.47 -15.55 12.92
C ALA A 16 17.97 -15.92 12.97
N LYS A 17 18.54 -16.39 11.85
CA LYS A 17 19.98 -16.64 11.73
C LYS A 17 20.80 -15.37 11.90
N ALA A 18 20.37 -14.26 11.31
CA ALA A 18 21.03 -12.96 11.45
C ALA A 18 20.99 -12.46 12.90
N ILE A 19 19.83 -12.57 13.57
CA ILE A 19 19.68 -12.25 15.00
C ILE A 19 20.69 -13.04 15.84
N ALA A 20 20.74 -14.37 15.68
CA ALA A 20 21.64 -15.22 16.45
C ALA A 20 23.13 -14.96 16.15
N ALA A 21 23.47 -14.58 14.91
CA ALA A 21 24.85 -14.31 14.52
C ALA A 21 25.42 -13.03 15.16
N THR A 22 24.59 -12.00 15.39
CA THR A 22 25.02 -10.76 16.06
C THR A 22 25.23 -10.95 17.57
N GLY A 23 24.36 -11.73 18.22
CA GLY A 23 24.36 -11.94 19.67
C GLY A 23 23.89 -10.72 20.49
N GLU A 24 23.53 -9.61 19.85
CA GLU A 24 23.04 -8.39 20.52
C GLU A 24 21.52 -8.44 20.80
N HIS A 25 20.81 -9.26 20.04
CA HIS A 25 19.37 -9.50 20.16
C HIS A 25 19.10 -10.97 20.45
N THR A 26 18.00 -11.25 21.15
CA THR A 26 17.64 -12.64 21.51
C THR A 26 16.22 -12.96 21.11
N ILE A 27 16.01 -14.15 20.56
CA ILE A 27 14.66 -14.68 20.31
C ILE A 27 14.23 -15.39 21.59
N ARG A 28 13.25 -14.81 22.31
CA ARG A 28 12.75 -15.35 23.57
C ARG A 28 11.59 -16.32 23.40
N ARG A 29 10.79 -16.16 22.35
CA ARG A 29 9.58 -16.95 22.11
C ARG A 29 9.47 -17.32 20.63
N VAL A 30 9.04 -18.54 20.37
CA VAL A 30 8.77 -19.06 19.03
C VAL A 30 7.41 -19.75 19.05
N LEU A 31 6.50 -19.28 18.21
CA LEU A 31 5.11 -19.74 18.15
C LEU A 31 4.74 -20.10 16.71
N ASP A 32 3.93 -21.16 16.55
CA ASP A 32 3.34 -21.57 15.27
C ASP A 32 4.38 -21.77 14.11
N ALA A 33 5.62 -22.10 14.46
CA ALA A 33 6.78 -22.19 13.55
C ALA A 33 7.12 -23.62 13.11
N ASP A 34 6.12 -24.40 12.71
CA ASP A 34 6.28 -25.84 12.44
C ASP A 34 7.22 -26.14 11.26
N HIS A 35 7.31 -25.25 10.26
CA HIS A 35 8.04 -25.51 9.03
C HIS A 35 9.57 -25.54 9.22
N HIS A 36 10.09 -24.69 10.10
CA HIS A 36 11.53 -24.57 10.41
C HIS A 36 11.85 -24.87 11.88
N ARG A 37 11.04 -25.70 12.52
CA ARG A 37 11.13 -25.96 13.97
C ARG A 37 12.52 -26.40 14.42
N ASN A 38 13.15 -27.33 13.68
CA ASN A 38 14.43 -27.88 14.07
C ASN A 38 15.55 -26.84 13.93
N GLU A 39 15.58 -26.11 12.80
CA GLU A 39 16.58 -25.07 12.59
C GLU A 39 16.43 -23.94 13.61
N LEU A 40 15.21 -23.51 13.90
CA LEU A 40 14.94 -22.47 14.89
C LEU A 40 15.30 -22.91 16.32
N PHE A 41 15.16 -24.21 16.65
CA PHE A 41 15.60 -24.74 17.94
C PHE A 41 17.12 -24.69 18.10
N ASP A 42 17.87 -24.96 17.02
CA ASP A 42 19.33 -24.84 17.01
C ASP A 42 19.80 -23.38 17.07
N ILE A 43 19.07 -22.47 16.42
CA ILE A 43 19.36 -21.02 16.40
C ILE A 43 19.06 -20.38 17.77
N ALA A 44 17.95 -20.74 18.40
CA ALA A 44 17.47 -20.14 19.64
C ALA A 44 17.10 -21.22 20.68
N PRO A 45 18.08 -21.98 21.21
CA PRO A 45 17.82 -23.08 22.13
C PRO A 45 17.25 -22.64 23.48
N GLY A 46 17.38 -21.36 23.83
CA GLY A 46 16.80 -20.77 25.04
C GLY A 46 15.40 -20.19 24.85
N ALA A 47 14.85 -20.20 23.62
CA ALA A 47 13.51 -19.70 23.38
C ALA A 47 12.45 -20.60 24.02
N THR A 48 11.38 -19.99 24.50
CA THR A 48 10.17 -20.71 24.93
C THR A 48 9.34 -21.07 23.69
N TRP A 49 8.91 -22.31 23.63
CA TRP A 49 8.06 -22.84 22.57
C TRP A 49 6.70 -23.15 23.17
N ASP A 50 5.72 -22.28 22.93
CA ASP A 50 4.35 -22.42 23.40
C ASP A 50 3.34 -21.99 22.33
N ASP A 51 2.10 -22.41 22.51
CA ASP A 51 0.98 -22.05 21.64
C ASP A 51 0.21 -20.82 22.18
N ASP A 52 0.64 -20.28 23.33
CA ASP A 52 -0.01 -19.19 24.06
C ASP A 52 0.54 -17.82 23.63
N TRP A 53 0.14 -17.44 22.43
CA TRP A 53 0.57 -16.20 21.81
C TRP A 53 0.04 -14.95 22.53
N GLU A 54 -1.03 -15.05 23.33
CA GLU A 54 -1.62 -13.91 24.04
C GLU A 54 -0.64 -13.32 25.08
N THR A 55 0.33 -14.11 25.53
CA THR A 55 1.42 -13.63 26.40
C THR A 55 2.24 -12.49 25.77
N LEU A 56 2.31 -12.43 24.43
CA LEU A 56 2.99 -11.36 23.68
C LEU A 56 2.28 -10.01 23.79
N LEU A 57 1.02 -9.97 24.23
CA LEU A 57 0.27 -8.74 24.45
C LEU A 57 0.63 -8.07 25.79
N VAL A 58 1.38 -8.75 26.66
CA VAL A 58 1.81 -8.21 27.95
C VAL A 58 2.99 -7.26 27.73
N GLU A 59 2.81 -6.00 28.13
CA GLU A 59 3.84 -4.96 28.01
C GLU A 59 5.17 -5.39 28.66
N GLY A 60 6.26 -5.32 27.89
CA GLY A 60 7.62 -5.64 28.35
C GLY A 60 8.02 -7.12 28.27
N GLU A 61 7.15 -8.01 27.77
CA GLU A 61 7.52 -9.41 27.53
C GLU A 61 8.51 -9.54 26.36
N VAL A 62 8.26 -8.79 25.29
CA VAL A 62 9.11 -8.66 24.10
C VAL A 62 9.11 -7.22 23.59
N ASP A 63 10.20 -6.82 22.92
CA ASP A 63 10.36 -5.51 22.31
C ASP A 63 9.70 -5.44 20.92
N ALA A 64 9.68 -6.56 20.19
CA ALA A 64 9.04 -6.68 18.88
C ALA A 64 8.73 -8.13 18.50
N VAL A 65 7.86 -8.32 17.51
CA VAL A 65 7.46 -9.62 16.97
C VAL A 65 7.83 -9.71 15.49
N VAL A 66 8.54 -10.77 15.11
CA VAL A 66 8.73 -11.19 13.72
C VAL A 66 7.55 -12.07 13.33
N ALA A 67 6.78 -11.65 12.33
CA ALA A 67 5.63 -12.38 11.83
C ALA A 67 5.88 -12.90 10.42
N ALA A 68 5.69 -14.20 10.24
CA ALA A 68 5.76 -14.87 8.96
C ALA A 68 4.49 -15.65 8.63
N SER A 69 4.29 -15.92 7.35
CA SER A 69 3.19 -16.77 6.90
C SER A 69 3.33 -18.19 7.46
N HIS A 70 2.20 -18.80 7.81
CA HIS A 70 2.12 -20.21 8.20
C HIS A 70 0.78 -20.82 7.72
N SER A 71 0.58 -22.10 8.01
CA SER A 71 -0.53 -22.89 7.47
C SER A 71 -1.92 -22.53 8.00
N ASP A 72 -2.02 -22.00 9.22
CA ASP A 72 -3.28 -21.62 9.88
C ASP A 72 -3.54 -20.11 9.73
N VAL A 73 -3.94 -19.74 8.51
CA VAL A 73 -4.16 -18.33 8.11
C VAL A 73 -5.15 -17.60 9.03
N PRO A 74 -6.34 -18.14 9.38
CA PRO A 74 -7.26 -17.42 10.26
C PRO A 74 -6.68 -17.10 11.63
N ARG A 75 -5.85 -18.00 12.17
CA ARG A 75 -5.16 -17.78 13.45
C ARG A 75 -4.10 -16.68 13.31
N LEU A 76 -3.29 -16.71 12.26
CA LEU A 76 -2.31 -15.64 11.96
C LEU A 76 -2.99 -14.27 11.89
N GLU A 77 -4.12 -14.19 11.19
CA GLU A 77 -4.84 -12.94 11.04
C GLU A 77 -5.35 -12.39 12.39
N ASP A 78 -5.92 -13.25 13.25
CA ASP A 78 -6.37 -12.86 14.59
C ASP A 78 -5.19 -12.39 15.48
N GLN A 79 -4.07 -13.12 15.43
CA GLN A 79 -2.84 -12.76 16.14
C GLN A 79 -2.35 -11.37 15.73
N LEU A 80 -2.21 -11.12 14.44
CA LEU A 80 -1.67 -9.86 13.93
C LEU A 80 -2.61 -8.69 14.15
N ARG A 81 -3.92 -8.88 14.01
CA ARG A 81 -4.91 -7.84 14.39
C ARG A 81 -4.72 -7.42 15.83
N LYS A 82 -4.66 -8.38 16.76
CA LYS A 82 -4.56 -8.11 18.19
C LYS A 82 -3.19 -7.54 18.60
N LEU A 83 -2.10 -8.02 18.01
CA LEU A 83 -0.76 -7.45 18.23
C LEU A 83 -0.67 -6.00 17.74
N THR A 84 -1.21 -5.73 16.55
CA THR A 84 -1.28 -4.36 16.00
C THR A 84 -2.17 -3.47 16.86
N GLN A 85 -3.33 -3.97 17.32
CA GLN A 85 -4.23 -3.26 18.24
C GLN A 85 -3.56 -2.93 19.58
N ALA A 86 -2.67 -3.80 20.07
CA ALA A 86 -1.89 -3.58 21.28
C ALA A 86 -0.67 -2.66 21.06
N GLY A 87 -0.40 -2.24 19.82
CA GLY A 87 0.75 -1.40 19.48
C GLY A 87 2.09 -2.12 19.60
N VAL A 88 2.10 -3.46 19.57
CA VAL A 88 3.34 -4.24 19.58
C VAL A 88 4.08 -4.02 18.26
N PRO A 89 5.37 -3.61 18.27
CA PRO A 89 6.12 -3.43 17.03
C PRO A 89 6.25 -4.74 16.24
N LEU A 90 5.93 -4.70 14.95
CA LEU A 90 5.95 -5.86 14.06
C LEU A 90 7.02 -5.73 12.97
N ILE A 91 7.79 -6.80 12.77
CA ILE A 91 8.54 -7.05 11.53
C ILE A 91 7.77 -8.12 10.76
N VAL A 92 7.24 -7.79 9.59
CA VAL A 92 6.36 -8.69 8.85
C VAL A 92 7.03 -9.16 7.59
N THR A 93 7.19 -10.48 7.41
CA THR A 93 7.71 -11.01 6.15
C THR A 93 6.69 -10.78 5.04
N HIS A 94 7.12 -10.19 3.93
CA HIS A 94 6.30 -9.94 2.75
C HIS A 94 6.53 -11.06 1.72
N PRO A 95 5.52 -11.51 0.95
CA PRO A 95 4.10 -11.29 1.18
C PRO A 95 3.61 -12.13 2.36
N LEU A 96 2.82 -11.51 3.23
CA LEU A 96 2.22 -12.19 4.36
C LEU A 96 0.86 -12.81 3.98
N HIS A 97 0.01 -12.01 3.33
CA HIS A 97 -1.36 -12.37 2.94
C HIS A 97 -1.80 -11.54 1.70
N ASP A 98 -3.10 -11.54 1.41
CA ASP A 98 -3.73 -10.69 0.38
C ASP A 98 -3.75 -9.19 0.73
N SER A 99 -4.10 -8.37 -0.27
CA SER A 99 -4.11 -6.91 -0.10
C SER A 99 -5.18 -6.44 0.88
N LEU A 100 -6.32 -7.15 0.96
CA LEU A 100 -7.43 -6.78 1.83
C LEU A 100 -7.00 -6.84 3.30
N PHE A 101 -6.35 -7.93 3.70
CA PHE A 101 -5.84 -8.06 5.06
C PHE A 101 -4.70 -7.08 5.35
N ALA A 102 -3.81 -6.81 4.38
CA ALA A 102 -2.75 -5.83 4.56
C ALA A 102 -3.31 -4.42 4.82
N TYR A 103 -4.34 -3.99 4.07
CA TYR A 103 -5.05 -2.73 4.32
C TYR A 103 -5.82 -2.74 5.66
N GLU A 104 -6.35 -3.88 6.09
CA GLU A 104 -6.96 -4.00 7.42
C GLU A 104 -5.93 -3.71 8.52
N LEU A 105 -4.73 -4.31 8.43
CA LEU A 105 -3.66 -4.02 9.37
C LEU A 105 -3.20 -2.56 9.31
N GLU A 106 -3.14 -1.96 8.11
CA GLU A 106 -2.78 -0.54 7.97
C GLU A 106 -3.78 0.37 8.69
N MET A 107 -5.08 0.11 8.57
CA MET A 107 -6.10 0.89 9.30
C MET A 107 -5.93 0.77 10.82
N ILE A 108 -5.71 -0.45 11.34
CA ILE A 108 -5.49 -0.66 12.78
C ILE A 108 -4.19 0.04 13.22
N ARG A 109 -3.14 -0.05 12.41
CA ARG A 109 -1.84 0.58 12.67
C ARG A 109 -1.98 2.10 12.73
N GLU A 110 -2.69 2.72 11.79
CA GLU A 110 -2.96 4.16 11.76
C GLU A 110 -3.76 4.61 12.99
N ASP A 111 -4.80 3.86 13.37
CA ASP A 111 -5.64 4.14 14.54
C ASP A 111 -4.86 4.09 15.86
N VAL A 112 -3.95 3.12 16.02
CA VAL A 112 -3.17 2.91 17.24
C VAL A 112 -1.87 3.73 17.24
N GLY A 113 -1.36 4.12 16.07
CA GLY A 113 -0.01 4.65 15.90
C GLY A 113 1.07 3.58 16.09
N GLY A 114 0.78 2.34 15.68
CA GLY A 114 1.70 1.20 15.79
C GLY A 114 2.81 1.21 14.72
N THR A 115 3.84 0.37 14.96
CA THR A 115 4.95 0.18 14.02
C THR A 115 4.81 -1.17 13.32
N ILE A 116 4.73 -1.16 11.99
CA ILE A 116 4.84 -2.34 11.14
C ILE A 116 5.94 -2.08 10.12
N ILE A 117 6.95 -2.93 10.09
CA ILE A 117 8.07 -2.87 9.14
C ILE A 117 8.03 -4.11 8.25
N PRO A 118 7.84 -3.96 6.94
CA PRO A 118 7.91 -5.09 6.03
C PRO A 118 9.34 -5.58 5.85
N TYR A 119 9.51 -6.89 5.68
CA TYR A 119 10.80 -7.51 5.46
C TYR A 119 10.72 -8.59 4.36
N PHE A 120 11.71 -8.62 3.49
CA PHE A 120 12.05 -9.76 2.64
C PHE A 120 13.53 -9.63 2.27
N ALA A 121 14.17 -10.75 1.93
CA ALA A 121 15.59 -10.73 1.62
C ALA A 121 15.90 -9.78 0.44
N GLY A 122 16.84 -8.85 0.63
CA GLY A 122 17.22 -7.90 -0.40
C GLY A 122 16.42 -6.61 -0.46
N ILE A 123 15.39 -6.39 0.39
CA ILE A 123 14.64 -5.11 0.39
C ILE A 123 15.54 -3.92 0.73
N MET A 124 16.49 -4.11 1.66
CA MET A 124 17.44 -3.08 2.10
C MET A 124 18.78 -3.16 1.37
N HIS A 125 18.85 -3.90 0.27
CA HIS A 125 20.12 -4.11 -0.41
C HIS A 125 20.66 -2.77 -0.95
N PRO A 126 21.92 -2.39 -0.65
CA PRO A 126 22.46 -1.07 -1.00
C PRO A 126 22.54 -0.82 -2.51
N ALA A 127 22.53 -1.90 -3.32
CA ALA A 127 22.46 -1.75 -4.77
C ALA A 127 21.16 -1.05 -5.24
N TRP A 128 20.06 -1.13 -4.49
CA TRP A 128 18.82 -0.43 -4.85
C TRP A 128 18.93 1.07 -4.68
N SER A 129 19.47 1.52 -3.54
CA SER A 129 19.76 2.94 -3.33
C SER A 129 20.70 3.47 -4.42
N TYR A 130 21.73 2.70 -4.75
CA TYR A 130 22.68 3.03 -5.81
C TYR A 130 22.02 3.06 -7.20
N CYS A 131 21.14 2.12 -7.53
CA CYS A 131 20.35 2.14 -8.77
C CYS A 131 19.40 3.35 -8.84
N ALA A 132 18.77 3.72 -7.72
CA ALA A 132 17.90 4.88 -7.64
C ALA A 132 18.65 6.19 -7.95
N GLU A 133 19.95 6.28 -7.64
CA GLU A 133 20.76 7.44 -8.00
C GLU A 133 20.85 7.67 -9.51
N PHE A 134 20.84 6.61 -10.34
CA PHE A 134 20.85 6.73 -11.80
C PHE A 134 19.54 7.30 -12.36
N LEU A 135 18.45 7.20 -11.60
CA LEU A 135 17.11 7.63 -12.01
C LEU A 135 16.80 9.07 -11.58
N GLN A 136 17.68 9.70 -10.79
CA GLN A 136 17.54 11.11 -10.38
C GLN A 136 17.86 12.05 -11.55
N VAL A 137 16.85 12.75 -12.06
CA VAL A 137 16.91 13.64 -13.24
C VAL A 137 18.00 14.72 -13.13
N ASP A 138 18.29 15.21 -11.92
CA ASP A 138 19.19 16.34 -11.69
C ASP A 138 20.67 15.96 -11.60
N LYS A 139 21.00 14.66 -11.55
CA LYS A 139 22.39 14.19 -11.50
C LYS A 139 22.86 13.77 -12.89
N ALA A 140 24.11 14.12 -13.21
CA ALA A 140 24.78 13.63 -14.41
C ALA A 140 25.01 12.12 -14.29
N SER A 141 24.01 11.34 -14.73
CA SER A 141 24.02 9.88 -14.72
C SER A 141 24.82 9.34 -15.90
N ALA A 142 25.57 8.25 -15.69
CA ALA A 142 26.38 7.64 -16.75
C ALA A 142 25.54 7.00 -17.88
N ILE A 143 24.23 6.83 -17.65
CA ILE A 143 23.29 6.29 -18.65
C ILE A 143 22.44 7.39 -19.32
N GLY A 144 22.65 8.66 -18.97
CA GLY A 144 21.79 9.76 -19.42
C GLY A 144 20.42 9.75 -18.73
N PRO A 145 19.43 10.52 -19.24
CA PRO A 145 18.06 10.50 -18.73
C PRO A 145 17.45 9.10 -18.76
N PRO A 146 16.79 8.63 -17.68
CA PRO A 146 16.23 7.29 -17.62
C PRO A 146 15.00 7.15 -18.53
N GLU A 147 14.96 6.08 -19.32
CA GLU A 147 13.86 5.78 -20.24
C GLU A 147 13.03 4.58 -19.76
N GLN A 148 13.69 3.52 -19.29
CA GLN A 148 13.03 2.27 -18.94
C GLN A 148 13.83 1.45 -17.92
N VAL A 149 13.12 0.79 -17.01
CA VAL A 149 13.67 -0.26 -16.13
C VAL A 149 13.22 -1.63 -16.64
N LEU A 150 14.15 -2.55 -16.84
CA LEU A 150 13.83 -3.96 -17.12
C LEU A 150 14.21 -4.80 -15.91
N PHE A 151 13.30 -5.60 -15.39
CA PHE A 151 13.54 -6.51 -14.29
C PHE A 151 13.19 -7.92 -14.76
N GLU A 152 14.21 -8.76 -14.92
CA GLU A 152 14.05 -10.17 -15.25
C GLU A 152 14.35 -11.04 -14.02
N ARG A 153 13.48 -12.01 -13.74
CA ARG A 153 13.66 -13.02 -12.70
C ARG A 153 13.82 -14.41 -13.31
N HIS A 154 14.83 -15.14 -12.84
CA HIS A 154 15.09 -16.52 -13.24
C HIS A 154 14.59 -17.45 -12.13
N LEU A 155 13.49 -18.15 -12.38
CA LEU A 155 12.84 -18.98 -11.38
C LEU A 155 12.89 -20.48 -11.75
N GLU A 156 13.21 -21.30 -10.76
CA GLU A 156 13.09 -22.76 -10.86
C GLU A 156 11.63 -23.19 -10.82
N ASP A 157 10.93 -22.78 -9.76
CA ASP A 157 9.48 -22.94 -9.65
C ASP A 157 8.77 -21.75 -10.30
N ARG A 158 7.92 -22.07 -11.28
CA ARG A 158 7.18 -21.09 -12.07
C ARG A 158 5.67 -21.30 -11.97
N ASP A 159 5.25 -21.93 -10.88
CA ASP A 159 3.85 -21.98 -10.51
C ASP A 159 3.28 -20.56 -10.28
N ARG A 160 1.95 -20.47 -10.21
CA ARG A 160 1.29 -19.19 -9.97
C ARG A 160 1.71 -18.57 -8.63
N GLY A 161 1.88 -19.37 -7.59
CA GLY A 161 2.14 -18.89 -6.23
C GLY A 161 3.51 -18.24 -6.10
N ALA A 162 4.57 -18.96 -6.49
CA ALA A 162 5.96 -18.53 -6.47
C ALA A 162 6.19 -17.31 -7.38
N VAL A 163 5.59 -17.29 -8.58
CA VAL A 163 5.69 -16.16 -9.52
C VAL A 163 5.06 -14.90 -8.93
N LEU A 164 3.86 -14.99 -8.35
CA LEU A 164 3.19 -13.84 -7.76
C LEU A 164 3.84 -13.39 -6.44
N ALA A 165 4.37 -14.32 -5.65
CA ALA A 165 5.13 -13.98 -4.45
C ALA A 165 6.42 -13.23 -4.81
N THR A 166 7.18 -13.71 -5.80
CA THR A 166 8.37 -13.02 -6.32
C THR A 166 8.03 -11.64 -6.88
N LEU A 167 6.93 -11.55 -7.66
CA LEU A 167 6.45 -10.27 -8.17
C LEU A 167 6.13 -9.30 -7.01
N SER A 168 5.53 -9.77 -5.93
CA SER A 168 5.19 -8.92 -4.78
C SER A 168 6.44 -8.30 -4.12
N HIS A 169 7.53 -9.05 -3.99
CA HIS A 169 8.82 -8.55 -3.52
C HIS A 169 9.38 -7.50 -4.48
N ASP A 170 9.40 -7.84 -5.77
CA ASP A 170 9.99 -7.00 -6.80
C ASP A 170 9.23 -5.70 -7.02
N LEU A 171 7.92 -5.69 -6.80
CA LEU A 171 7.11 -4.47 -6.88
C LEU A 171 7.53 -3.45 -5.83
N THR A 172 7.90 -3.90 -4.63
CA THR A 172 8.41 -3.00 -3.58
C THR A 172 9.68 -2.31 -4.06
N THR A 173 10.62 -3.06 -4.63
CA THR A 173 11.85 -2.51 -5.21
C THR A 173 11.57 -1.62 -6.42
N LEU A 174 10.70 -2.05 -7.33
CA LEU A 174 10.36 -1.29 -8.51
C LEU A 174 9.71 0.04 -8.14
N ARG A 175 8.87 0.07 -7.11
CA ARG A 175 8.27 1.31 -6.59
C ARG A 175 9.33 2.29 -6.08
N HIS A 176 10.43 1.82 -5.48
CA HIS A 176 11.57 2.67 -5.13
C HIS A 176 12.28 3.27 -6.36
N LEU A 177 12.23 2.57 -7.51
CA LEU A 177 12.89 3.00 -8.75
C LEU A 177 12.01 3.92 -9.61
N ILE A 178 10.75 3.54 -9.85
CA ILE A 178 9.85 4.26 -10.77
C ILE A 178 8.83 5.15 -10.04
N GLY A 179 8.81 5.13 -8.71
CA GLY A 179 7.76 5.75 -7.90
C GLY A 179 6.50 4.89 -7.86
N ASP A 180 5.40 5.48 -7.38
CA ASP A 180 4.16 4.77 -7.18
C ASP A 180 3.54 4.29 -8.49
N ILE A 181 3.09 3.05 -8.53
CA ILE A 181 2.59 2.41 -9.74
C ILE A 181 1.17 2.91 -10.03
N THR A 182 0.95 3.48 -11.21
CA THR A 182 -0.33 4.09 -11.62
C THR A 182 -1.06 3.29 -12.70
N SER A 183 -0.35 2.47 -13.46
CA SER A 183 -0.99 1.58 -14.43
C SER A 183 -0.17 0.33 -14.67
N ILE A 184 -0.87 -0.75 -14.99
CA ILE A 184 -0.26 -2.06 -15.21
C ILE A 184 -0.85 -2.74 -16.43
N ASN A 185 -0.04 -3.52 -17.13
CA ASN A 185 -0.47 -4.38 -18.23
C ASN A 185 0.29 -5.71 -18.19
N ALA A 186 -0.44 -6.80 -17.97
CA ALA A 186 0.11 -8.13 -17.87
C ALA A 186 -0.15 -8.96 -19.15
N VAL A 187 0.90 -9.63 -19.62
CA VAL A 187 0.87 -10.54 -20.77
C VAL A 187 1.52 -11.85 -20.37
N GLY A 188 0.92 -12.97 -20.73
CA GLY A 188 1.42 -14.31 -20.43
C GLY A 188 0.91 -15.35 -21.42
N GLY A 189 1.21 -16.62 -21.15
CA GLY A 189 0.77 -17.75 -21.97
C GLY A 189 -0.76 -17.89 -22.08
N ALA A 190 -1.22 -18.62 -23.09
CA ALA A 190 -2.65 -18.72 -23.44
C ALA A 190 -3.48 -19.64 -22.53
N THR A 191 -2.83 -20.43 -21.66
CA THR A 191 -3.46 -21.47 -20.81
C THR A 191 -3.11 -21.25 -19.35
N ASP A 192 -4.11 -21.40 -18.46
CA ASP A 192 -4.10 -20.84 -17.10
C ASP A 192 -2.88 -21.20 -16.24
N GLU A 193 -2.39 -22.44 -16.26
CA GLU A 193 -1.24 -22.84 -15.43
C GLU A 193 0.12 -22.44 -16.03
N THR A 194 0.30 -22.56 -17.36
CA THR A 194 1.56 -22.17 -18.02
C THR A 194 1.64 -20.67 -18.31
N ALA A 195 0.55 -19.93 -18.04
CA ALA A 195 0.49 -18.49 -18.26
C ALA A 195 1.58 -17.74 -17.48
N TYR A 196 1.93 -18.24 -16.29
CA TYR A 196 2.87 -17.62 -15.35
C TYR A 196 4.34 -17.87 -15.70
N ALA A 197 4.64 -18.97 -16.40
CA ALA A 197 6.01 -19.35 -16.75
C ALA A 197 6.73 -18.38 -17.69
N ASN A 198 5.97 -17.52 -18.37
CA ASN A 198 6.47 -16.42 -19.22
C ASN A 198 5.68 -15.13 -18.93
N LEU A 199 5.30 -14.90 -17.68
CA LEU A 199 4.58 -13.69 -17.29
C LEU A 199 5.47 -12.47 -17.53
N CYS A 200 4.87 -11.46 -18.17
CA CYS A 200 5.47 -10.16 -18.41
C CYS A 200 4.50 -9.08 -17.94
N VAL A 201 4.95 -8.22 -17.04
CA VAL A 201 4.17 -7.12 -16.47
C VAL A 201 4.82 -5.81 -16.85
N ASN A 202 4.09 -4.94 -17.55
CA ASN A 202 4.51 -3.58 -17.82
C ASN A 202 3.86 -2.66 -16.80
N LEU A 203 4.65 -1.81 -16.17
CA LEU A 203 4.29 -0.93 -15.08
C LEU A 203 4.61 0.50 -15.47
N VAL A 204 3.77 1.45 -15.07
CA VAL A 204 4.02 2.88 -15.23
C VAL A 204 3.95 3.54 -13.86
N GLY A 205 5.02 4.22 -13.47
CA GLY A 205 5.10 4.99 -12.24
C GLY A 205 4.47 6.38 -12.37
N ASN A 206 4.19 7.02 -11.23
CA ASN A 206 3.66 8.39 -11.14
C ASN A 206 4.63 9.45 -11.69
N SER A 207 5.92 9.14 -11.73
CA SER A 207 7.00 9.92 -12.34
C SER A 207 6.95 9.91 -13.89
N GLY A 208 6.13 9.05 -14.48
CA GLY A 208 6.13 8.77 -15.92
C GLY A 208 7.18 7.73 -16.35
N SER A 209 8.08 7.32 -15.44
CA SER A 209 9.02 6.22 -15.70
C SER A 209 8.28 4.90 -15.88
N THR A 210 8.81 4.04 -16.75
CA THR A 210 8.22 2.74 -17.05
C THR A 210 9.14 1.62 -16.59
N ALA A 211 8.54 0.54 -16.08
CA ALA A 211 9.25 -0.69 -15.80
C ALA A 211 8.60 -1.87 -16.53
N ARG A 212 9.42 -2.84 -16.91
CA ARG A 212 8.96 -4.14 -17.41
C ARG A 212 9.55 -5.22 -16.52
N TRP A 213 8.67 -5.93 -15.83
CA TRP A 213 9.02 -7.11 -15.05
C TRP A 213 8.71 -8.38 -15.85
N SER A 214 9.56 -9.40 -15.79
CA SER A 214 9.30 -10.67 -16.46
C SER A 214 9.97 -11.86 -15.79
N VAL A 215 9.37 -13.03 -15.96
CA VAL A 215 9.93 -14.32 -15.51
C VAL A 215 10.51 -15.09 -16.69
N SER A 216 11.68 -15.68 -16.46
CA SER A 216 12.30 -16.70 -17.30
C SER A 216 12.70 -17.92 -16.46
N GLY A 217 13.12 -18.99 -17.12
CA GLY A 217 13.60 -20.19 -16.41
C GLY A 217 14.92 -19.94 -15.69
N ALA A 218 15.20 -20.76 -14.68
CA ALA A 218 16.47 -20.75 -13.95
C ALA A 218 17.69 -20.75 -14.90
N ASP A 219 18.67 -19.90 -14.62
CA ASP A 219 19.90 -19.74 -15.39
C ASP A 219 21.13 -19.84 -14.48
N GLY A 220 21.47 -21.07 -14.08
CA GLY A 220 22.60 -21.33 -13.20
C GLY A 220 22.46 -20.64 -11.84
N GLU A 221 23.47 -19.84 -11.46
CA GLU A 221 23.49 -19.09 -10.20
C GLU A 221 22.80 -17.72 -10.30
N CYS A 222 22.38 -17.31 -11.49
CA CYS A 222 21.70 -16.03 -11.72
C CYS A 222 20.22 -16.14 -11.31
N VAL A 223 19.81 -15.32 -10.34
CA VAL A 223 18.42 -15.27 -9.83
C VAL A 223 17.62 -14.16 -10.53
N GLY A 224 18.32 -13.17 -11.09
CA GLY A 224 17.66 -12.10 -11.83
C GLY A 224 18.62 -11.03 -12.32
N ASN A 225 18.11 -10.17 -13.20
CA ASN A 225 18.83 -9.03 -13.74
C ASN A 225 17.93 -7.80 -13.69
N VAL A 226 18.48 -6.67 -13.24
CA VAL A 226 17.85 -5.35 -13.37
C VAL A 226 18.66 -4.52 -14.34
N THR A 227 18.06 -4.14 -15.46
CA THR A 227 18.68 -3.28 -16.47
C THR A 227 18.03 -1.90 -16.44
N LEU A 228 18.81 -0.89 -16.11
CA LEU A 228 18.42 0.52 -16.25
C LEU A 228 18.84 0.99 -17.65
N ILE A 229 17.88 1.45 -18.45
CA ILE A 229 18.09 1.99 -19.80
C ILE A 229 17.90 3.49 -19.74
N GLY A 230 18.90 4.24 -20.23
CA GLY A 230 18.79 5.68 -20.46
C GLY A 230 19.29 6.07 -21.84
N ALA A 231 19.15 7.35 -22.18
CA ALA A 231 19.43 7.85 -23.54
C ALA A 231 20.89 7.66 -23.99
N ASP A 232 21.84 7.65 -23.06
CA ASP A 232 23.28 7.60 -23.34
C ASP A 232 23.90 6.22 -23.03
N GLY A 233 23.13 5.28 -22.45
CA GLY A 233 23.67 3.98 -22.10
C GLY A 233 22.72 3.09 -21.31
N LYS A 234 23.29 2.01 -20.77
CA LYS A 234 22.58 1.10 -19.88
C LYS A 234 23.47 0.66 -18.73
N SER A 235 22.82 0.35 -17.62
CA SER A 235 23.45 -0.29 -16.47
C SER A 235 22.72 -1.59 -16.17
N ILE A 236 23.47 -2.68 -16.00
CA ILE A 236 22.92 -4.00 -15.68
C ILE A 236 23.40 -4.36 -14.29
N LEU A 237 22.46 -4.76 -13.44
CA LEU A 237 22.66 -5.27 -12.10
C LEU A 237 22.27 -6.74 -12.08
N THR A 238 23.24 -7.63 -11.91
CA THR A 238 23.00 -9.08 -11.87
C THR A 238 22.90 -9.58 -10.44
N MET A 239 21.81 -10.27 -10.12
CA MET A 239 21.54 -10.87 -8.81
C MET A 239 21.95 -12.33 -8.82
N THR A 240 22.83 -12.73 -7.91
CA THR A 240 23.31 -14.12 -7.80
C THR A 240 22.83 -14.78 -6.51
N ASN A 241 22.53 -16.08 -6.57
CA ASN A 241 22.23 -16.87 -5.38
C ASN A 241 23.55 -17.30 -4.74
N GLY A 242 23.86 -16.77 -3.55
CA GLY A 242 25.07 -17.13 -2.82
C GLY A 242 24.78 -17.26 -1.33
N ASP A 243 25.32 -18.31 -0.69
CA ASP A 243 25.04 -18.73 0.69
C ASP A 243 25.27 -17.67 1.78
N SER A 244 25.97 -16.57 1.48
CA SER A 244 26.27 -15.53 2.48
C SER A 244 26.64 -14.16 1.90
N SER A 245 26.56 -14.00 0.58
CA SER A 245 26.70 -12.72 -0.11
C SER A 245 26.04 -12.90 -1.47
N ALA A 246 24.79 -12.45 -1.63
CA ALA A 246 24.31 -12.20 -2.98
C ALA A 246 25.29 -11.18 -3.54
N GLN A 247 26.12 -11.58 -4.51
CA GLN A 247 27.07 -10.66 -5.12
C GLN A 247 26.34 -10.00 -6.26
N TRP A 248 26.14 -8.70 -6.13
CA TRP A 248 25.47 -7.95 -7.17
C TRP A 248 26.53 -7.27 -7.98
N ASN A 249 26.58 -7.62 -9.27
CA ASN A 249 27.59 -7.08 -10.17
C ASN A 249 26.94 -6.06 -11.09
N GLN A 250 27.54 -4.88 -11.15
CA GLN A 250 27.12 -3.84 -12.09
C GLN A 250 27.99 -3.86 -13.35
N GLN A 251 27.38 -3.70 -14.53
CA GLN A 251 28.09 -3.37 -15.76
C GLN A 251 27.47 -2.14 -16.43
N THR A 252 28.29 -1.13 -16.69
CA THR A 252 27.89 0.08 -17.44
C THR A 252 28.53 0.06 -18.83
N ASN A 253 27.80 0.52 -19.84
CA ASN A 253 28.25 0.53 -21.24
C ASN A 253 29.19 1.71 -21.60
N SER A 254 29.62 2.52 -20.63
CA SER A 254 30.74 3.44 -20.83
C SER A 254 31.98 2.62 -21.17
N ASP A 255 32.88 3.13 -22.01
CA ASP A 255 34.14 2.47 -22.41
C ASP A 255 34.96 1.88 -21.22
N GLU A 256 34.69 2.34 -20.00
CA GLU A 256 35.12 1.73 -18.75
C GLU A 256 34.05 0.77 -18.17
N ARG A 257 34.30 -0.53 -18.26
CA ARG A 257 33.58 -1.55 -17.46
C ARG A 257 33.99 -1.40 -16.00
N LYS A 258 33.14 -0.76 -15.19
CA LYS A 258 33.26 -0.74 -13.73
C LYS A 258 32.40 -1.85 -13.14
N GLU A 259 33.03 -2.77 -12.44
CA GLU A 259 32.36 -3.84 -11.68
C GLU A 259 32.34 -3.41 -10.21
N ASN A 260 31.15 -3.06 -9.73
CA ASN A 260 30.91 -2.82 -8.32
C ASN A 260 30.32 -4.09 -7.72
N LYS A 261 30.85 -4.49 -6.57
CA LYS A 261 30.34 -5.59 -5.77
C LYS A 261 29.70 -5.03 -4.51
N PHE A 262 28.48 -5.47 -4.22
CA PHE A 262 27.73 -5.12 -3.03
C PHE A 262 27.66 -6.34 -2.12
N ASP A 263 27.93 -6.15 -0.83
CA ASP A 263 27.85 -7.19 0.19
C ASP A 263 26.61 -6.98 1.08
N LEU A 264 25.99 -8.07 1.49
CA LEU A 264 24.75 -8.14 2.28
C LEU A 264 24.94 -7.90 3.79
N GLN A 265 26.17 -7.60 4.26
CA GLN A 265 26.55 -7.77 5.65
C GLN A 265 25.86 -6.86 6.68
N ASP A 266 24.88 -6.05 6.28
CA ASP A 266 24.26 -5.06 7.17
C ASP A 266 22.72 -4.94 7.06
N GLU A 267 22.04 -5.82 6.30
CA GLU A 267 20.58 -5.70 6.13
C GLU A 267 19.82 -5.78 7.46
N PHE A 268 20.28 -6.67 8.36
CA PHE A 268 19.66 -6.83 9.67
C PHE A 268 19.89 -5.64 10.59
N ALA A 269 21.10 -5.07 10.62
CA ALA A 269 21.38 -3.92 11.45
C ALA A 269 20.54 -2.71 10.99
N CYS A 270 20.46 -2.47 9.67
CA CYS A 270 19.58 -1.46 9.09
C CYS A 270 18.11 -1.67 9.48
N LEU A 271 17.63 -2.93 9.48
CA LEU A 271 16.26 -3.25 9.87
C LEU A 271 15.99 -2.96 11.35
N ILE A 272 16.92 -3.31 12.23
CA ILE A 272 16.82 -3.02 13.66
C ILE A 272 16.91 -1.52 13.93
N ASP A 273 17.83 -0.81 13.29
CA ASP A 273 17.94 0.65 13.39
C ASP A 273 16.63 1.32 12.94
N GLN A 274 16.03 0.85 11.84
CA GLN A 274 14.72 1.34 11.38
C GLN A 274 13.61 1.05 12.40
N LEU A 275 13.63 -0.13 13.03
CA LEU A 275 12.68 -0.50 14.07
C LEU A 275 12.81 0.40 15.30
N GLU A 276 14.03 0.57 15.81
CA GLU A 276 14.31 1.43 16.96
C GLU A 276 13.93 2.89 16.67
N CYS A 277 14.26 3.39 15.49
CA CYS A 277 13.88 4.74 15.06
C CYS A 277 12.35 4.90 14.94
N SER A 278 11.66 3.92 14.38
CA SER A 278 10.19 3.93 14.24
C SER A 278 9.49 3.89 15.60
N VAL A 279 9.96 3.04 16.51
CA VAL A 279 9.45 2.94 17.89
C VAL A 279 9.71 4.24 18.66
N ALA A 280 10.91 4.81 18.55
CA ALA A 280 11.27 6.04 19.26
C ALA A 280 10.51 7.27 18.74
N SER A 281 10.29 7.36 17.44
CA SER A 281 9.60 8.50 16.81
C SER A 281 8.09 8.46 16.98
N ARG A 282 7.49 7.33 17.42
CA ARG A 282 6.03 7.07 17.35
C ARG A 282 5.49 7.44 15.97
N GLY A 283 6.30 7.15 14.96
CA GLY A 283 6.39 7.90 13.71
C GLY A 283 5.54 7.31 12.60
N THR A 284 4.85 8.20 11.90
CA THR A 284 3.85 8.00 10.84
C THR A 284 4.39 7.46 9.52
N GLU A 285 5.70 7.45 9.30
CA GLU A 285 6.31 6.98 8.05
C GLU A 285 6.60 5.48 8.17
N SER A 286 5.61 4.67 7.77
CA SER A 286 5.78 3.25 7.54
C SER A 286 5.67 2.97 6.05
N ASP A 287 6.59 2.15 5.52
CA ASP A 287 6.50 1.67 4.14
C ASP A 287 5.36 0.65 3.94
N TRP A 288 4.61 0.33 5.00
CA TRP A 288 3.51 -0.65 4.98
C TRP A 288 2.36 -0.27 4.05
N GLU A 289 1.95 1.00 3.99
CA GLU A 289 0.94 1.45 3.01
C GLU A 289 1.39 1.13 1.58
N GLY A 290 2.68 1.30 1.33
CA GLY A 290 3.32 0.94 0.07
C GLY A 290 3.19 -0.55 -0.25
N ILE A 291 3.42 -1.42 0.75
CA ILE A 291 3.25 -2.87 0.62
C ILE A 291 1.81 -3.27 0.35
N CYS A 292 0.84 -2.62 1.01
CA CYS A 292 -0.58 -2.85 0.75
C CYS A 292 -0.89 -2.60 -0.73
N HIS A 293 -0.32 -1.53 -1.29
CA HIS A 293 -0.47 -1.21 -2.70
C HIS A 293 0.26 -2.19 -3.62
N ASP A 294 1.45 -2.64 -3.24
CA ASP A 294 2.20 -3.63 -4.02
C ASP A 294 1.41 -4.96 -4.10
N LEU A 295 0.76 -5.40 -3.02
CA LEU A 295 -0.15 -6.55 -3.02
C LEU A 295 -1.39 -6.32 -3.90
N GLU A 296 -1.97 -5.12 -3.88
CA GLU A 296 -3.08 -4.78 -4.77
C GLU A 296 -2.64 -4.88 -6.24
N VAL A 297 -1.44 -4.39 -6.58
CA VAL A 297 -0.86 -4.48 -7.93
C VAL A 297 -0.73 -5.95 -8.37
N VAL A 298 -0.34 -6.86 -7.47
CA VAL A 298 -0.28 -8.31 -7.76
C VAL A 298 -1.67 -8.84 -8.13
N GLU A 299 -2.71 -8.51 -7.35
CA GLU A 299 -4.08 -8.94 -7.66
C GLU A 299 -4.59 -8.35 -8.99
N GLN A 300 -4.28 -7.08 -9.25
CA GLN A 300 -4.65 -6.45 -10.53
C GLN A 300 -3.86 -7.04 -11.69
N THR A 301 -2.64 -7.54 -11.49
CA THR A 301 -1.85 -8.22 -12.52
C THR A 301 -2.59 -9.44 -13.05
N GLU A 302 -3.17 -10.24 -12.16
CA GLU A 302 -4.00 -11.38 -12.57
C GLU A 302 -5.25 -10.95 -13.33
N ARG A 303 -5.92 -9.88 -12.88
CA ARG A 303 -7.10 -9.33 -13.57
C ARG A 303 -6.73 -8.78 -14.94
N SER A 304 -5.56 -8.15 -15.08
CA SER A 304 -5.03 -7.65 -16.34
C SER A 304 -4.72 -8.80 -17.29
N LEU A 305 -4.08 -9.86 -16.80
CA LEU A 305 -3.77 -11.07 -17.57
C LEU A 305 -5.05 -11.74 -18.11
N LYS A 306 -6.07 -11.90 -17.27
CA LYS A 306 -7.38 -12.47 -17.67
C LYS A 306 -8.11 -11.60 -18.69
N ARG A 307 -8.04 -10.28 -18.56
CA ARG A 307 -8.76 -9.33 -19.43
C ARG A 307 -7.96 -8.90 -20.67
N LYS A 308 -6.66 -9.19 -20.73
CA LYS A 308 -5.72 -8.78 -21.78
C LYS A 308 -5.76 -7.28 -22.06
N ARG A 309 -5.81 -6.48 -21.00
CA ARG A 309 -5.87 -5.01 -21.09
C ARG A 309 -5.13 -4.35 -19.94
N THR A 310 -4.67 -3.13 -20.21
CA THR A 310 -4.14 -2.24 -19.17
C THR A 310 -5.20 -1.93 -18.12
N ILE A 311 -4.79 -1.94 -16.86
CA ILE A 311 -5.59 -1.52 -15.72
C ILE A 311 -4.93 -0.27 -15.14
N GLU A 312 -5.69 0.82 -15.04
CA GLU A 312 -5.28 2.01 -14.30
C GLU A 312 -5.54 1.78 -12.81
N LEU A 313 -4.53 2.03 -11.99
CA LEU A 313 -4.60 1.99 -10.54
C LEU A 313 -4.83 3.42 -10.07
N ARG A 314 -6.00 3.66 -9.46
CA ARG A 314 -6.27 4.96 -8.83
C ARG A 314 -5.94 4.84 -7.35
N ARG A 315 -4.95 5.60 -6.91
CA ARG A 315 -4.81 5.94 -5.49
C ARG A 315 -5.84 7.01 -5.16
N ASP A 316 -7.05 6.56 -4.87
CA ASP A 316 -7.92 7.35 -4.04
C ASP A 316 -7.39 7.15 -2.62
N SER A 317 -6.43 7.99 -2.20
CA SER A 317 -6.18 8.13 -0.77
C SER A 317 -7.55 8.46 -0.19
N GLN A 318 -8.06 7.60 0.71
CA GLN A 318 -9.35 7.80 1.37
C GLN A 318 -9.24 8.96 2.35
N THR A 319 -8.83 10.11 1.84
CA THR A 319 -8.87 11.36 2.55
C THR A 319 -10.32 11.63 2.85
N GLU A 320 -10.59 12.04 4.08
CA GLU A 320 -11.91 12.52 4.49
C GLU A 320 -12.44 13.56 3.49
N GLU A 321 -11.56 14.31 2.81
CA GLU A 321 -11.92 15.25 1.76
C GLU A 321 -12.62 14.59 0.56
N GLY A 322 -12.20 13.40 0.12
CA GLY A 322 -12.85 12.64 -0.96
C GLY A 322 -14.25 12.18 -0.56
N THR A 323 -14.36 11.58 0.63
CA THR A 323 -15.65 11.16 1.21
C THR A 323 -16.56 12.35 1.47
N PHE A 324 -16.02 13.48 1.92
CA PHE A 324 -16.76 14.72 2.14
C PHE A 324 -17.26 15.34 0.83
N LYS A 325 -16.45 15.34 -0.24
CA LYS A 325 -16.90 15.76 -1.58
C LYS A 325 -17.99 14.83 -2.11
N GLY A 326 -17.84 13.52 -1.92
CA GLY A 326 -18.87 12.53 -2.27
C GLY A 326 -20.18 12.76 -1.53
N LEU A 327 -20.11 12.96 -0.21
CA LEU A 327 -21.26 13.23 0.66
C LEU A 327 -21.93 14.56 0.28
N MET A 328 -21.16 15.59 -0.05
CA MET A 328 -21.72 16.86 -0.54
C MET A 328 -22.40 16.73 -1.90
N SER A 329 -21.82 15.97 -2.83
CA SER A 329 -22.43 15.71 -4.13
C SER A 329 -23.76 14.98 -3.96
N ALA A 330 -23.77 13.89 -3.19
CA ALA A 330 -24.98 13.13 -2.87
C ALA A 330 -26.01 13.99 -2.12
N GLY A 331 -25.59 14.78 -1.14
CA GLY A 331 -26.45 15.70 -0.39
C GLY A 331 -27.11 16.76 -1.26
N SER A 332 -26.36 17.33 -2.22
CA SER A 332 -26.91 18.30 -3.18
C SER A 332 -27.95 17.69 -4.12
N CYS A 333 -27.70 16.46 -4.60
CA CYS A 333 -28.63 15.71 -5.44
C CYS A 333 -29.91 15.37 -4.67
N LEU A 334 -29.79 14.89 -3.43
CA LEU A 334 -30.92 14.62 -2.54
C LEU A 334 -31.75 15.87 -2.28
N MET A 335 -31.09 17.02 -2.06
CA MET A 335 -31.79 18.29 -1.86
C MET A 335 -32.56 18.74 -3.11
N LEU A 336 -31.97 18.60 -4.30
CA LEU A 336 -32.67 18.88 -5.57
C LEU A 336 -33.88 17.98 -5.76
N LEU A 337 -33.75 16.69 -5.48
CA LEU A 337 -34.87 15.74 -5.53
C LEU A 337 -35.98 16.11 -4.53
N LEU A 338 -35.62 16.51 -3.31
CA LEU A 338 -36.61 16.97 -2.31
C LEU A 338 -37.34 18.24 -2.75
N VAL A 339 -36.63 19.20 -3.34
CA VAL A 339 -37.24 20.44 -3.86
C VAL A 339 -38.20 20.11 -5.01
N LEU A 340 -37.77 19.28 -5.96
CA LEU A 340 -38.59 18.88 -7.11
C LEU A 340 -39.80 18.05 -6.68
N PHE A 341 -39.63 17.17 -5.70
CA PHE A 341 -40.71 16.43 -5.06
C PHE A 341 -41.69 17.37 -4.34
N GLY A 342 -41.19 18.38 -3.62
CA GLY A 342 -42.00 19.41 -3.00
C GLY A 342 -42.85 20.18 -4.01
N PHE A 343 -42.27 20.57 -5.15
CA PHE A 343 -43.01 21.16 -6.26
C PHE A 343 -44.08 20.21 -6.83
N PHE A 344 -43.75 18.92 -6.98
CA PHE A 344 -44.70 17.91 -7.45
C PHE A 344 -45.89 17.75 -6.50
N VAL A 345 -45.65 17.58 -5.19
CA VAL A 345 -46.70 17.47 -4.17
C VAL A 345 -47.58 18.73 -4.18
N PHE A 346 -46.99 19.91 -4.31
CA PHE A 346 -47.74 21.15 -4.39
C PHE A 346 -48.62 21.21 -5.65
N ALA A 347 -48.06 20.89 -6.81
CA ALA A 347 -48.81 20.85 -8.07
C ALA A 347 -49.97 19.85 -8.01
N VAL A 348 -49.79 18.71 -7.32
CA VAL A 348 -50.84 17.73 -7.07
C VAL A 348 -51.92 18.32 -6.15
N VAL A 349 -51.55 18.94 -5.02
CA VAL A 349 -52.51 19.56 -4.08
C VAL A 349 -53.32 20.68 -4.74
N GLU A 350 -52.66 21.53 -5.54
CA GLU A 350 -53.32 22.60 -6.31
C GLU A 350 -54.19 22.02 -7.44
N GLY A 351 -53.68 21.02 -8.17
CA GLY A 351 -54.38 20.35 -9.26
C GLY A 351 -55.64 19.62 -8.81
N PHE A 352 -55.63 19.04 -7.61
CA PHE A 352 -56.81 18.43 -6.99
C PHE A 352 -57.82 19.46 -6.44
N ARG A 353 -57.52 20.77 -6.54
CA ARG A 353 -58.36 21.87 -6.03
C ARG A 353 -58.96 21.52 -4.67
N MET A 354 -58.15 21.01 -3.74
CA MET A 354 -58.67 20.69 -2.42
C MET A 354 -59.31 21.97 -1.86
N PRO A 355 -60.61 21.93 -1.47
CA PRO A 355 -61.36 23.09 -1.02
C PRO A 355 -60.96 23.45 0.42
N VAL A 356 -59.67 23.70 0.64
CA VAL A 356 -59.13 24.06 1.95
C VAL A 356 -59.30 25.57 2.19
N ILE A 357 -59.41 26.36 1.11
CA ILE A 357 -59.63 27.81 1.19
C ILE A 357 -60.60 28.20 0.07
N ASP A 358 -61.86 28.41 0.44
CA ASP A 358 -62.88 28.96 -0.46
C ASP A 358 -62.61 30.47 -0.65
N TYR A 359 -61.73 30.77 -1.60
CA TYR A 359 -61.32 32.14 -1.90
C TYR A 359 -62.48 33.02 -2.38
N ASP A 360 -63.55 32.42 -2.90
CA ASP A 360 -64.73 33.14 -3.37
C ASP A 360 -65.60 33.62 -2.18
N ALA A 361 -65.69 32.84 -1.10
CA ALA A 361 -66.36 33.27 0.14
C ALA A 361 -65.66 34.45 0.84
N LEU A 362 -64.33 34.58 0.67
CA LEU A 362 -63.55 35.71 1.21
C LEU A 362 -63.56 36.96 0.31
N ARG A 363 -63.96 36.83 -0.96
CA ARG A 363 -63.99 37.95 -1.92
C ARG A 363 -65.24 38.82 -1.78
N GLU A 364 -66.33 38.26 -1.26
CA GLU A 364 -67.59 38.99 -1.06
C GLU A 364 -67.60 39.85 0.23
N GLN A 365 -66.71 39.57 1.19
CA GLN A 365 -66.59 40.35 2.43
C GLN A 365 -65.43 41.34 2.35
N SER A 366 -65.68 42.45 1.65
CA SER A 366 -64.77 43.58 1.46
C SER A 366 -64.43 44.30 2.79
N GLN A 367 -63.47 43.77 3.53
CA GLN A 367 -62.58 44.53 4.41
C GLN A 367 -61.16 44.38 3.88
N PRO A 368 -60.28 45.39 4.01
CA PRO A 368 -58.91 45.33 3.49
C PRO A 368 -58.22 44.10 4.09
N ALA A 369 -58.01 43.09 3.24
CA ALA A 369 -57.46 41.81 3.65
C ALA A 369 -56.17 42.05 4.46
N PRO A 370 -56.05 41.46 5.68
CA PRO A 370 -54.80 41.55 6.44
C PRO A 370 -53.71 41.01 5.52
N ARG A 371 -52.70 41.85 5.24
CA ARG A 371 -51.58 41.56 4.33
C ARG A 371 -51.22 40.09 4.45
N ALA A 372 -51.71 39.26 3.52
CA ALA A 372 -51.46 37.84 3.56
C ALA A 372 -49.95 37.70 3.61
N ASN A 373 -49.47 37.16 4.74
CA ASN A 373 -48.07 37.29 5.14
C ASN A 373 -47.20 36.95 3.94
N LEU A 374 -46.46 37.95 3.43
CA LEU A 374 -45.61 37.82 2.26
C LEU A 374 -44.72 36.56 2.36
N PHE A 375 -44.42 36.19 3.60
CA PHE A 375 -43.74 34.96 3.99
C PHE A 375 -44.37 33.68 3.44
N LEU A 376 -45.68 33.51 3.54
CA LEU A 376 -46.35 32.30 3.05
C LEU A 376 -46.35 32.22 1.52
N ARG A 377 -46.21 33.36 0.82
CA ARG A 377 -46.22 33.43 -0.65
C ARG A 377 -44.84 33.20 -1.26
N LEU A 378 -43.79 33.47 -0.50
CA LEU A 378 -42.39 33.27 -0.89
C LEU A 378 -41.85 31.90 -0.47
N TRP A 379 -42.71 31.00 0.01
CA TRP A 379 -42.31 29.67 0.46
C TRP A 379 -41.48 28.85 -0.54
N PRO A 380 -41.67 28.93 -1.88
CA PRO A 380 -40.84 28.20 -2.83
C PRO A 380 -39.41 28.75 -2.93
N VAL A 381 -39.20 30.00 -2.48
CA VAL A 381 -37.91 30.68 -2.52
C VAL A 381 -37.08 30.35 -1.28
N TYR A 382 -37.68 29.89 -0.18
CA TYR A 382 -36.94 29.57 1.05
C TYR A 382 -35.94 28.43 0.92
N PRO A 383 -36.26 27.29 0.27
CA PRO A 383 -35.28 26.24 0.06
C PRO A 383 -34.10 26.71 -0.79
N LEU A 384 -34.37 27.55 -1.81
CA LEU A 384 -33.33 28.14 -2.67
C LEU A 384 -32.44 29.11 -1.89
N ALA A 385 -33.04 29.98 -1.06
CA ALA A 385 -32.31 30.92 -0.23
C ALA A 385 -31.47 30.20 0.85
N ALA A 386 -32.03 29.16 1.49
CA ALA A 386 -31.31 28.33 2.44
C ALA A 386 -30.13 27.59 1.78
N PHE A 387 -30.32 27.08 0.55
CA PHE A 387 -29.25 26.46 -0.24
C PHE A 387 -28.11 27.45 -0.53
N LEU A 388 -28.44 28.63 -1.04
CA LEU A 388 -27.45 29.67 -1.34
C LEU A 388 -26.69 30.11 -0.08
N LEU A 389 -27.39 30.21 1.05
CA LEU A 389 -26.79 30.55 2.33
C LEU A 389 -25.83 29.47 2.84
N MET A 390 -26.17 28.19 2.65
CA MET A 390 -25.30 27.07 2.99
C MET A 390 -24.05 27.02 2.09
N GLN A 391 -24.19 27.30 0.78
CA GLN A 391 -23.05 27.44 -0.12
C GLN A 391 -22.11 28.59 0.29
N LEU A 392 -22.67 29.70 0.78
CA LEU A 392 -21.90 30.84 1.24
C LEU A 392 -21.12 30.52 2.53
N LEU A 393 -21.72 29.75 3.45
CA LEU A 393 -21.03 29.25 4.66
C LEU A 393 -19.86 28.32 4.33
N LEU A 394 -20.00 27.46 3.32
CA LEU A 394 -18.91 26.59 2.86
C LEU A 394 -17.72 27.39 2.35
N PHE A 395 -17.95 28.52 1.69
CA PHE A 395 -16.88 29.40 1.24
C PHE A 395 -16.11 30.03 2.40
N VAL A 396 -16.80 30.32 3.51
CA VAL A 396 -16.20 30.89 4.73
C VAL A 396 -15.46 29.83 5.56
N ALA A 397 -15.97 28.60 5.62
CA ALA A 397 -15.35 27.50 6.37
C ALA A 397 -14.04 27.00 5.74
N LYS A 398 -13.83 27.26 4.44
CA LYS A 398 -12.59 26.94 3.74
C LYS A 398 -11.48 27.94 4.13
N GLN A 399 -11.02 27.90 5.38
CA GLN A 399 -9.79 28.61 5.74
C GLN A 399 -8.62 27.93 5.01
N PRO A 400 -7.76 28.70 4.33
CA PRO A 400 -6.56 28.14 3.72
C PRO A 400 -5.69 27.57 4.83
N LYS A 401 -5.59 26.24 4.89
CA LYS A 401 -4.56 25.58 5.68
C LYS A 401 -3.25 26.07 5.09
N LYS A 402 -2.57 26.98 5.79
CA LYS A 402 -1.23 27.43 5.42
C LYS A 402 -0.38 26.17 5.32
N GLN A 403 -0.07 25.75 4.10
CA GLN A 403 0.96 24.75 3.85
C GLN A 403 2.26 25.37 4.36
N ASN A 404 2.65 24.99 5.58
CA ASN A 404 4.02 25.14 6.03
C ASN A 404 4.83 24.17 5.19
N GLY A 405 5.30 24.65 4.04
CA GLY A 405 6.31 23.97 3.23
C GLY A 405 7.60 23.92 4.02
N GLY A 406 7.75 22.89 4.86
CA GLY A 406 9.05 22.38 5.23
C GLY A 406 9.58 21.61 4.02
N GLN A 407 10.49 22.22 3.26
CA GLN A 407 11.37 21.48 2.38
C GLN A 407 12.20 20.50 3.22
N PRO A 408 12.21 19.19 2.94
CA PRO A 408 13.30 18.35 3.38
C PRO A 408 14.55 18.70 2.54
N ARG A 409 15.68 18.77 3.23
CA ARG A 409 17.02 18.93 2.66
C ARG A 409 17.66 17.57 2.47
#